data_AF-A0A7Y9NK18-F1
#
_entry.id   AF-A0A7Y9NK18-F1
#
_cell.length_a   1.000
_cell.length_b   1.000
_cell.length_c   1.000
_cell.angle_alpha   90.00
_cell.angle_beta   90.00
_cell.angle_gamma   90.00
#
_symmetry.space_group_name_H-M   'P 1'
#
loop_
_entity.id
_entity.type
_entity.pdbx_description
1 polymer ?
#
loop_
_entity_poly.entity_id
_entity_poly.type
_entity_poly.pdbx_seq_one_letter_code
_entity_poly.pdbx_strand_id
1 'polypeptide(L)'
;MNLKLALKLLVIGVVTGAILIALAMVNGTITDRQKYRDDAVKSIEASYAGPQTVIGPVLVRPYTQTTVTMEDGEKGVKKRVEHVTTLTATSFPHVLDVRGRLTPTERRHGLYMVTVYEFAGHLKGTVEIAQPQTTGTVEWGEPYLAMSVEDVRGIVGTPTVVVNGTPETMLQGAESTMGWQPNLRVPLRGMKELNGHLEFAIDIDLAGTEQLSVAPVGDSNHVELSSTWRSPLFAGRFLPRTREVGENGFSAAWDVSSLATGTQVQMESNPVKPIDLMNVSLLTPIDPYKLSDRATKYGILFVVLTFGGFFLFEMMKELPIHPVQYLLVGFGLAIFFLLLVSFSEHMAFALSYLIASAACIGLLTFYLSYVLRSVTRGVGFGAMLTALYAAVYGLLISEDNALILGSLMLFAVLAVVMVVTRKVDWYKGGSDLMKAAVAPPPPRPTQGLGL
;
A
#
# COMPACT_ATOMS: atom_id res chain seq x y z
N MET A 1 -10.17 -25.37 42.27
CA MET A 1 -9.48 -25.70 41.00
C MET A 1 -8.40 -26.72 41.29
N ASN A 2 -8.39 -27.89 40.64
CA ASN A 2 -7.43 -28.96 40.91
C ASN A 2 -6.01 -28.48 40.56
N LEU A 3 -5.03 -28.56 41.47
CA LEU A 3 -3.67 -28.04 41.28
C LEU A 3 -3.01 -28.60 40.00
N LYS A 4 -3.34 -29.85 39.66
CA LYS A 4 -2.90 -30.51 38.42
C LYS A 4 -3.47 -29.85 37.16
N LEU A 5 -4.74 -29.42 37.19
CA LEU A 5 -5.40 -28.73 36.08
C LEU A 5 -4.84 -27.30 35.91
N ALA A 6 -4.62 -26.60 37.02
CA ALA A 6 -4.01 -25.27 37.01
C ALA A 6 -2.58 -25.30 36.45
N LEU A 7 -1.76 -26.26 36.88
CA LEU A 7 -0.42 -26.47 36.36
C LEU A 7 -0.43 -26.79 34.86
N LYS A 8 -1.39 -27.59 34.40
CA LYS A 8 -1.53 -27.95 32.99
C LYS A 8 -1.91 -26.76 32.11
N LEU A 9 -2.88 -25.96 32.55
CA LEU A 9 -3.25 -24.70 31.88
C LEU A 9 -2.07 -23.74 31.83
N LEU A 10 -1.28 -23.66 32.90
CA LEU A 10 -0.07 -22.85 32.93
C LEU A 10 0.96 -23.35 31.91
N VAL A 11 1.20 -24.66 31.82
CA VAL A 11 2.13 -25.24 30.84
C VAL A 11 1.66 -25.00 29.40
N ILE A 12 0.37 -25.21 29.11
CA ILE A 12 -0.19 -24.92 27.79
C ILE A 12 -0.08 -23.43 27.49
N GLY A 13 -0.35 -22.55 28.46
CA GLY A 13 -0.17 -21.10 28.32
C GLY A 13 1.27 -20.71 28.00
N VAL A 14 2.25 -21.32 28.68
CA VAL A 14 3.69 -21.10 28.40
C VAL A 14 4.07 -21.58 27.00
N VAL A 15 3.61 -22.78 26.60
CA VAL A 15 3.87 -23.30 25.24
C VAL A 15 3.19 -22.41 24.18
N THR A 16 1.95 -21.97 24.43
CA THR A 16 1.25 -21.00 23.59
C THR A 16 2.08 -19.74 23.43
N GLY A 17 2.54 -19.15 24.53
CA GLY A 17 3.39 -17.97 24.52
C GLY A 17 4.68 -18.17 23.72
N ALA A 18 5.34 -19.32 23.86
CA ALA A 18 6.54 -19.65 23.09
C ALA A 18 6.26 -19.71 21.57
N ILE A 19 5.13 -20.28 21.16
CA ILE A 19 4.75 -20.33 19.75
C ILE A 19 4.32 -18.96 19.23
N LEU A 20 3.66 -18.13 20.04
CA LEU A 20 3.35 -16.76 19.67
C LEU A 20 4.62 -15.92 19.47
N ILE A 21 5.66 -16.13 20.28
CA ILE A 21 6.98 -15.54 20.05
C ILE A 21 7.56 -16.00 18.72
N ALA A 22 7.51 -17.31 18.42
CA ALA A 22 7.96 -17.82 17.13
C ALA A 22 7.21 -17.18 15.95
N LEU A 23 5.88 -17.04 16.04
CA LEU A 23 5.08 -16.33 15.02
C LEU A 23 5.46 -14.85 14.91
N ALA A 24 5.75 -14.18 16.02
CA ALA A 24 6.23 -12.80 16.00
C ALA A 24 7.59 -12.67 15.29
N MET A 25 8.50 -13.64 15.47
CA MET A 25 9.77 -13.69 14.73
C MET A 25 9.56 -13.92 13.23
N VAL A 26 8.61 -14.77 12.84
CA VAL A 26 8.23 -14.94 11.43
C VAL A 26 7.67 -13.63 10.87
N ASN A 27 6.80 -12.94 11.62
CA ASN A 27 6.28 -11.64 11.21
C ASN A 27 7.39 -10.59 11.07
N GLY A 28 8.39 -10.61 11.95
CA GLY A 28 9.59 -9.78 11.85
C GLY A 28 10.35 -10.04 10.55
N THR A 29 10.53 -11.32 10.20
CA THR A 29 11.16 -11.71 8.92
C THR A 29 10.36 -11.20 7.71
N ILE A 30 9.04 -11.30 7.73
CA ILE A 30 8.17 -10.77 6.65
C ILE A 30 8.31 -9.25 6.55
N THR A 31 8.32 -8.56 7.69
CA THR A 31 8.51 -7.10 7.76
C THR A 31 9.87 -6.70 7.19
N ASP A 32 10.94 -7.41 7.55
CA ASP A 32 12.29 -7.18 7.00
C ASP A 32 12.31 -7.40 5.48
N ARG A 33 11.62 -8.44 4.99
CA ARG A 33 11.49 -8.73 3.56
C ARG A 33 10.73 -7.63 2.80
N GLN A 34 9.67 -7.06 3.39
CA GLN A 34 8.97 -5.90 2.82
C GLN A 34 9.89 -4.68 2.76
N LYS A 35 10.64 -4.42 3.83
CA LYS A 35 11.60 -3.31 3.85
C LYS A 35 12.68 -3.46 2.77
N TYR A 36 13.24 -4.66 2.61
CA TYR A 36 14.22 -4.92 1.54
C TYR A 36 13.63 -4.77 0.14
N ARG A 37 12.33 -5.10 -0.06
CA ARG A 37 11.63 -4.79 -1.30
C ARG A 37 11.57 -3.28 -1.54
N ASP A 38 11.19 -2.51 -0.52
CA ASP A 38 11.09 -1.05 -0.65
C ASP A 38 12.47 -0.40 -0.88
N ASP A 39 13.52 -0.93 -0.25
CA ASP A 39 14.91 -0.51 -0.49
C ASP A 39 15.36 -0.87 -1.93
N ALA A 40 14.94 -2.03 -2.45
CA ALA A 40 15.20 -2.44 -3.83
C ALA A 40 14.47 -1.55 -4.84
N VAL A 41 13.22 -1.16 -4.57
CA VAL A 41 12.48 -0.16 -5.36
C VAL A 41 13.26 1.14 -5.40
N LYS A 42 13.64 1.70 -4.24
CA LYS A 42 14.44 2.93 -4.16
C LYS A 42 15.78 2.82 -4.90
N SER A 43 16.44 1.67 -4.85
CA SER A 43 17.69 1.45 -5.58
C SER A 43 17.47 1.45 -7.10
N ILE A 44 16.34 0.92 -7.58
CA ILE A 44 15.96 0.98 -9.00
C ILE A 44 15.58 2.42 -9.38
N GLU A 45 14.79 3.11 -8.57
CA GLU A 45 14.45 4.53 -8.77
C GLU A 45 15.70 5.42 -8.81
N ALA A 46 16.72 5.11 -8.00
CA ALA A 46 17.98 5.84 -8.00
C ALA A 46 18.79 5.66 -9.29
N SER A 47 18.60 4.56 -10.02
CA SER A 47 19.36 4.21 -11.23
C SER A 47 18.55 4.27 -12.54
N TYR A 48 17.22 4.39 -12.45
CA TYR A 48 16.29 4.51 -13.57
C TYR A 48 15.57 5.87 -13.49
N ALA A 49 14.41 5.90 -12.84
CA ALA A 49 13.67 7.11 -12.48
C ALA A 49 12.60 6.76 -11.44
N GLY A 50 12.23 7.71 -10.59
CA GLY A 50 11.11 7.56 -9.66
C GLY A 50 9.73 7.46 -10.35
N PRO A 51 8.65 7.39 -9.57
CA PRO A 51 7.30 7.69 -10.04
C PRO A 51 7.25 9.05 -10.73
N GLN A 52 6.52 9.17 -11.84
CA GLN A 52 6.43 10.42 -12.57
C GLN A 52 5.11 11.15 -12.30
N THR A 53 5.21 12.45 -12.10
CA THR A 53 4.10 13.39 -12.09
C THR A 53 4.36 14.44 -13.14
N VAL A 54 3.47 14.58 -14.13
CA VAL A 54 3.56 15.59 -15.18
C VAL A 54 2.61 16.75 -14.86
N ILE A 55 3.16 17.96 -14.78
CA ILE A 55 2.40 19.19 -14.53
C ILE A 55 2.70 20.20 -15.64
N GLY A 56 1.65 20.72 -16.27
CA GLY A 56 1.77 21.68 -17.36
C GLY A 56 1.62 21.05 -18.75
N PRO A 57 2.03 21.77 -19.81
CA PRO A 57 2.67 23.09 -19.75
C PRO A 57 1.71 24.23 -19.36
N VAL A 58 2.26 25.31 -18.82
CA VAL A 58 1.60 26.60 -18.62
C VAL A 58 2.45 27.71 -19.24
N LEU A 59 1.83 28.78 -19.74
CA LEU A 59 2.57 29.93 -20.26
C LEU A 59 2.96 30.86 -19.11
N VAL A 60 4.22 31.22 -19.07
CA VAL A 60 4.79 32.11 -18.07
C VAL A 60 5.39 33.34 -18.75
N ARG A 61 4.96 34.52 -18.31
CA ARG A 61 5.42 35.80 -18.85
C ARG A 61 5.97 36.66 -17.71
N PRO A 62 7.29 36.70 -17.53
CA PRO A 62 7.91 37.60 -16.57
C PRO A 62 7.77 39.05 -17.04
N TYR A 63 7.56 39.98 -16.12
CA TYR A 63 7.54 41.41 -16.42
C TYR A 63 8.04 42.23 -15.24
N THR A 64 8.65 43.38 -15.54
CA THR A 64 8.99 44.39 -14.55
C THR A 64 7.98 45.51 -14.61
N GLN A 65 7.61 46.02 -13.45
CA GLN A 65 6.64 47.09 -13.30
C GLN A 65 7.27 48.23 -12.51
N THR A 66 7.31 49.41 -13.11
CA THR A 66 7.87 50.61 -12.51
C THR A 66 6.76 51.58 -12.16
N THR A 67 6.50 51.75 -10.87
CA THR A 67 5.54 52.75 -10.34
C THR A 67 6.27 53.92 -9.73
N VAL A 68 5.76 55.13 -9.95
CA VAL A 68 6.34 56.36 -9.41
C VAL A 68 5.48 56.87 -8.27
N THR A 69 6.06 56.98 -7.08
CA THR A 69 5.42 57.60 -5.91
C THR A 69 6.12 58.92 -5.58
N MET A 70 5.36 59.88 -5.07
CA MET A 70 5.90 61.11 -4.49
C MET A 70 5.96 60.91 -2.98
N GLU A 71 7.16 60.72 -2.46
CA GLU A 71 7.40 60.49 -1.03
C GLU A 71 7.91 61.78 -0.39
N ASP A 72 7.59 61.99 0.89
CA ASP A 72 8.09 63.15 1.63
C ASP A 72 9.59 62.99 1.89
N GLY A 73 10.39 63.85 1.26
CA GLY A 73 11.84 63.96 1.50
C GLY A 73 12.15 64.86 2.70
N GLU A 74 13.45 64.99 3.01
CA GLU A 74 13.90 65.91 4.06
C GLU A 74 13.37 67.33 3.82
N LYS A 75 12.85 67.97 4.88
CA LYS A 75 12.26 69.32 4.88
C LYS A 75 10.99 69.49 4.02
N GLY A 76 10.22 68.44 3.77
CA GLY A 76 8.91 68.54 3.09
C GLY A 76 9.01 68.73 1.56
N VAL A 77 10.18 68.48 0.98
CA VAL A 77 10.34 68.42 -0.47
C VAL A 77 9.88 67.07 -0.97
N LYS A 78 8.87 67.05 -1.85
CA LYS A 78 8.41 65.80 -2.49
C LYS A 78 9.54 65.21 -3.33
N LYS A 79 9.96 63.98 -3.00
CA LYS A 79 10.95 63.21 -3.74
C LYS A 79 10.22 62.22 -4.64
N ARG A 80 10.55 62.23 -5.93
CA ARG A 80 10.13 61.19 -6.87
C ARG A 80 10.89 59.91 -6.55
N VAL A 81 10.19 58.84 -6.18
CA VAL A 81 10.79 57.53 -5.91
C VAL A 81 10.20 56.52 -6.91
N GLU A 82 11.09 55.81 -7.59
CA GLU A 82 10.72 54.76 -8.53
C GLU A 82 10.81 53.41 -7.83
N HIS A 83 9.69 52.70 -7.83
CA HIS A 83 9.58 51.34 -7.30
C HIS A 83 9.53 50.38 -8.48
N VAL A 84 10.55 49.52 -8.58
CA VAL A 84 10.64 48.49 -9.61
C VAL A 84 10.33 47.14 -8.97
N THR A 85 9.25 46.51 -9.42
CA THR A 85 8.82 45.19 -8.95
C THR A 85 8.89 44.20 -10.10
N THR A 86 9.50 43.04 -9.86
CA THR A 86 9.49 41.92 -10.82
C THR A 86 8.33 40.99 -10.51
N LEU A 87 7.48 40.74 -11.49
CA LEU A 87 6.26 39.95 -11.36
C LEU A 87 6.19 38.91 -12.49
N THR A 88 5.20 38.03 -12.39
CA THR A 88 4.99 36.96 -13.35
C THR A 88 3.50 36.83 -13.64
N ALA A 89 3.15 36.82 -14.91
CA ALA A 89 1.80 36.49 -15.37
C ALA A 89 1.78 35.05 -15.86
N THR A 90 0.92 34.24 -15.25
CA THR A 90 0.69 32.84 -15.64
C THR A 90 -0.57 32.76 -16.49
N SER A 91 -0.56 31.96 -17.55
CA SER A 91 -1.73 31.65 -18.34
C SER A 91 -1.82 30.14 -18.53
N PHE A 92 -2.95 29.57 -18.14
CA PHE A 92 -3.21 28.14 -18.21
C PHE A 92 -3.78 27.75 -19.59
N PRO A 93 -3.62 26.50 -20.03
CA PRO A 93 -4.26 26.03 -21.25
C PRO A 93 -5.79 26.16 -21.18
N HIS A 94 -6.43 26.63 -22.23
CA HIS A 94 -7.87 26.50 -22.40
C HIS A 94 -8.25 25.02 -22.64
N VAL A 95 -7.45 24.34 -23.48
CA VAL A 95 -7.57 22.89 -23.71
C VAL A 95 -6.20 22.25 -23.50
N LEU A 96 -6.16 21.15 -22.74
CA LEU A 96 -5.01 20.27 -22.61
C LEU A 96 -5.44 18.85 -22.98
N ASP A 97 -4.90 18.33 -24.08
CA ASP A 97 -5.06 16.96 -24.55
C ASP A 97 -3.72 16.22 -24.33
N VAL A 98 -3.74 15.20 -23.47
CA VAL A 98 -2.58 14.36 -23.17
C VAL A 98 -2.91 12.94 -23.58
N ARG A 99 -2.15 12.40 -24.54
CA ARG A 99 -2.28 11.00 -24.96
C ARG A 99 -0.98 10.29 -24.76
N GLY A 100 -1.04 9.03 -24.39
CA GLY A 100 0.17 8.22 -24.45
C GLY A 100 0.01 6.76 -24.12
N ARG A 101 1.12 6.06 -24.32
CA ARG A 101 1.23 4.63 -24.12
C ARG A 101 2.31 4.34 -23.09
N LEU A 102 1.92 3.66 -22.00
CA LEU A 102 2.84 3.11 -21.02
C LEU A 102 3.26 1.70 -21.45
N THR A 103 4.56 1.50 -21.65
CA THR A 103 5.17 0.20 -21.94
C THR A 103 5.87 -0.33 -20.68
N PRO A 104 5.18 -1.14 -19.85
CA PRO A 104 5.77 -1.69 -18.64
C PRO A 104 6.84 -2.74 -18.94
N THR A 105 7.92 -2.72 -18.17
CA THR A 105 8.93 -3.77 -18.13
C THR A 105 9.31 -4.06 -16.68
N GLU A 106 9.84 -5.25 -16.42
CA GLU A 106 10.29 -5.62 -15.07
C GLU A 106 11.79 -5.38 -14.94
N ARG A 107 12.19 -4.70 -13.85
CA ARG A 107 13.59 -4.58 -13.44
C ARG A 107 13.81 -5.37 -12.16
N ARG A 108 15.01 -5.93 -12.04
CA ARG A 108 15.38 -6.76 -10.89
C ARG A 108 16.48 -6.11 -10.07
N HIS A 109 16.31 -6.15 -8.76
CA HIS A 109 17.37 -5.86 -7.81
C HIS A 109 17.40 -6.97 -6.75
N GLY A 110 18.39 -7.85 -6.85
CA GLY A 110 18.43 -9.09 -6.08
C GLY A 110 17.27 -10.02 -6.44
N LEU A 111 16.45 -10.38 -5.44
CA LEU A 111 15.26 -11.24 -5.58
C LEU A 111 13.99 -10.44 -5.92
N TYR A 112 14.04 -9.11 -5.84
CA TYR A 112 12.86 -8.25 -5.98
C TYR A 112 12.68 -7.83 -7.44
N MET A 113 11.44 -7.93 -7.91
CA MET A 113 11.01 -7.42 -9.21
C MET A 113 10.21 -6.14 -9.00
N VAL A 114 10.55 -5.12 -9.78
CA VAL A 114 9.90 -3.80 -9.73
C VAL A 114 9.43 -3.46 -11.14
N THR A 115 8.16 -3.09 -11.26
CA THR A 115 7.57 -2.67 -12.53
C THR A 115 8.02 -1.25 -12.83
N VAL A 116 8.80 -1.10 -13.89
CA VAL A 116 9.12 0.21 -14.48
C VAL A 116 8.35 0.35 -15.79
N TYR A 117 8.30 1.55 -16.33
CA TYR A 117 7.66 1.80 -17.63
C TYR A 117 8.43 2.84 -18.43
N GLU A 118 8.16 2.85 -19.73
CA GLU A 118 8.40 3.99 -20.61
C GLU A 118 7.04 4.51 -21.10
N PHE A 119 6.77 5.79 -20.88
CA PHE A 119 5.60 6.50 -21.32
C PHE A 119 5.96 7.29 -22.57
N ALA A 120 5.38 6.92 -23.71
CA ALA A 120 5.45 7.72 -24.93
C ALA A 120 4.26 8.69 -24.93
N GLY A 121 4.52 9.96 -24.63
CA GLY A 121 3.52 10.99 -24.40
C GLY A 121 3.45 12.04 -25.50
N HIS A 122 2.23 12.40 -25.89
CA HIS A 122 1.91 13.52 -26.75
C HIS A 122 1.00 14.49 -25.99
N LEU A 123 1.50 15.70 -25.72
CA LEU A 123 0.77 16.76 -25.06
C LEU A 123 0.48 17.87 -26.07
N LYS A 124 -0.80 18.17 -26.29
CA LYS A 124 -1.23 19.25 -27.18
C LYS A 124 -2.21 20.15 -26.48
N GLY A 125 -2.18 21.45 -26.79
CA GLY A 125 -3.16 22.36 -26.26
C GLY A 125 -3.08 23.76 -26.82
N THR A 126 -4.00 24.57 -26.34
CA THR A 126 -4.10 26.00 -26.67
C THR A 126 -4.15 26.77 -25.37
N VAL A 127 -3.31 27.80 -25.24
CA VAL A 127 -3.30 28.75 -24.11
C VAL A 127 -3.97 30.03 -24.56
N GLU A 128 -4.95 30.49 -23.79
CA GLU A 128 -5.47 31.86 -23.92
C GLU A 128 -4.63 32.80 -23.07
N ILE A 129 -4.08 33.85 -23.70
CA ILE A 129 -3.10 34.72 -23.07
C ILE A 129 -3.84 35.76 -22.21
N ALA A 130 -3.85 35.55 -20.89
CA ALA A 130 -4.56 36.39 -19.93
C ALA A 130 -3.80 37.69 -19.64
N GLN A 131 -4.35 38.87 -19.92
CA GLN A 131 -3.64 40.12 -19.61
C GLN A 131 -3.75 40.48 -18.12
N PRO A 132 -2.63 40.56 -17.36
CA PRO A 132 -2.68 40.96 -15.96
C PRO A 132 -3.06 42.43 -15.83
N GLN A 133 -3.63 42.79 -14.68
CA GLN A 133 -3.82 44.20 -14.32
C GLN A 133 -2.46 44.80 -13.93
N THR A 134 -1.99 45.76 -14.71
CA THR A 134 -0.68 46.40 -14.51
C THR A 134 -0.83 47.88 -14.16
N THR A 135 0.07 48.44 -13.36
CA THR A 135 0.12 49.89 -13.06
C THR A 135 1.49 50.49 -13.38
N GLY A 136 1.54 51.73 -13.85
CA GLY A 136 2.81 52.36 -14.25
C GLY A 136 3.35 51.83 -15.58
N THR A 137 4.67 51.85 -15.74
CA THR A 137 5.35 51.37 -16.95
C THR A 137 5.68 49.88 -16.81
N VAL A 138 5.38 49.10 -17.83
CA VAL A 138 5.61 47.65 -17.85
C VAL A 138 6.64 47.31 -18.93
N GLU A 139 7.65 46.54 -18.56
CA GLU A 139 8.57 45.93 -19.52
C GLU A 139 8.44 44.41 -19.46
N TRP A 140 8.04 43.80 -20.57
CA TRP A 140 7.91 42.35 -20.68
C TRP A 140 9.27 41.69 -20.89
N GLY A 141 9.53 40.66 -20.08
CA GLY A 141 10.65 39.75 -20.25
C GLY A 141 10.39 38.73 -21.35
N GLU A 142 11.33 37.79 -21.51
CA GLU A 142 11.14 36.70 -22.46
C GLU A 142 10.12 35.69 -21.92
N PRO A 143 9.04 35.40 -22.67
CA PRO A 143 8.05 34.43 -22.25
C PRO A 143 8.54 33.01 -22.47
N TYR A 144 8.00 32.06 -21.71
CA TYR A 144 8.34 30.65 -21.85
C TYR A 144 7.17 29.75 -21.45
N LEU A 145 7.07 28.57 -22.06
CA LEU A 145 6.23 27.50 -21.52
C LEU A 145 6.98 26.84 -20.36
N ALA A 146 6.31 26.64 -19.23
CA ALA A 146 6.84 25.98 -18.06
C ALA A 146 6.11 24.65 -17.83
N MET A 147 6.84 23.59 -17.54
CA MET A 147 6.28 22.31 -17.13
C MET A 147 7.16 21.68 -16.05
N SER A 148 6.65 20.66 -15.36
CA SER A 148 7.45 19.81 -14.51
C SER A 148 7.18 18.34 -14.76
N VAL A 149 8.25 17.57 -14.56
CA VAL A 149 8.19 16.13 -14.34
C VAL A 149 8.80 15.84 -12.96
N GLU A 150 8.28 14.86 -12.22
CA GLU A 150 8.77 14.58 -10.85
C GLU A 150 10.27 14.26 -10.83
N ASP A 151 10.73 13.40 -11.74
CA ASP A 151 12.14 13.01 -11.85
C ASP A 151 12.64 13.23 -13.27
N VAL A 152 13.39 14.32 -13.47
CA VAL A 152 14.00 14.72 -14.75
C VAL A 152 14.94 13.67 -15.35
N ARG A 153 15.48 12.74 -14.54
CA ARG A 153 16.31 11.62 -15.04
C ARG A 153 15.49 10.64 -15.88
N GLY A 154 14.18 10.65 -15.71
CA GLY A 154 13.24 9.86 -16.49
C GLY A 154 13.03 10.38 -17.90
N ILE A 155 13.47 11.58 -18.27
CA ILE A 155 13.31 12.07 -19.65
C ILE A 155 14.21 11.25 -20.58
N VAL A 156 13.58 10.52 -21.51
CA VAL A 156 14.27 9.68 -22.48
C VAL A 156 14.42 10.45 -23.79
N GLY A 157 15.65 10.52 -24.29
CA GLY A 157 15.93 11.26 -25.53
C GLY A 157 15.77 12.77 -25.38
N THR A 158 15.43 13.44 -26.48
CA THR A 158 15.20 14.89 -26.50
C THR A 158 13.73 15.15 -26.88
N PRO A 159 12.94 15.78 -25.99
CA PRO A 159 11.56 16.12 -26.30
C PRO A 159 11.45 17.01 -27.55
N THR A 160 10.48 16.74 -28.41
CA THR A 160 10.18 17.61 -29.55
C THR A 160 9.09 18.58 -29.18
N VAL A 161 9.33 19.88 -29.42
CA VAL A 161 8.36 20.93 -29.10
C VAL A 161 8.07 21.74 -30.34
N VAL A 162 6.79 22.01 -30.56
CA VAL A 162 6.29 22.91 -31.59
C VAL A 162 5.38 23.93 -30.92
N VAL A 163 5.63 25.21 -31.15
CA VAL A 163 4.80 26.32 -30.66
C VAL A 163 4.37 27.16 -31.86
N ASN A 164 3.06 27.32 -32.06
CA ASN A 164 2.50 28.02 -33.23
C ASN A 164 3.10 27.52 -34.58
N GLY A 165 3.35 26.22 -34.70
CA GLY A 165 3.97 25.61 -35.89
C GLY A 165 5.49 25.78 -36.00
N THR A 166 6.12 26.51 -35.10
CA THR A 166 7.58 26.71 -35.07
C THR A 166 8.24 25.70 -34.13
N PRO A 167 9.27 24.95 -34.57
CA PRO A 167 10.03 24.08 -33.69
C PRO A 167 10.77 24.88 -32.62
N GLU A 168 10.62 24.48 -31.36
CA GLU A 168 11.27 25.11 -30.21
C GLU A 168 12.10 24.09 -29.42
N THR A 169 13.01 24.58 -28.58
CA THR A 169 13.88 23.73 -27.75
C THR A 169 13.44 23.73 -26.31
N MET A 170 13.22 22.54 -25.75
CA MET A 170 13.03 22.37 -24.31
C MET A 170 14.37 22.39 -23.58
N LEU A 171 14.43 23.16 -22.50
CA LEU A 171 15.58 23.30 -21.62
C LEU A 171 15.22 22.85 -20.20
N GLN A 172 16.20 22.30 -19.48
CA GLN A 172 16.05 21.99 -18.06
C GLN A 172 16.14 23.27 -17.22
N GLY A 173 15.35 23.29 -16.14
CA GLY A 173 15.25 24.38 -15.18
C GLY A 173 14.29 25.47 -15.64
N ALA A 174 13.62 26.11 -14.68
CA ALA A 174 12.89 27.35 -14.89
C ALA A 174 13.46 28.46 -14.00
N GLU A 175 13.37 29.71 -14.46
CA GLU A 175 13.57 30.87 -13.60
C GLU A 175 12.37 30.96 -12.64
N SER A 176 12.35 30.14 -11.58
CA SER A 176 11.13 29.93 -10.81
C SER A 176 11.09 30.78 -9.54
N THR A 177 10.43 31.93 -9.63
CA THR A 177 9.75 32.59 -8.49
C THR A 177 8.41 31.92 -8.17
N MET A 178 7.96 30.96 -8.97
CA MET A 178 6.70 30.24 -8.80
C MET A 178 6.81 29.19 -7.69
N GLY A 179 5.76 29.08 -6.88
CA GLY A 179 5.78 28.15 -5.74
C GLY A 179 5.75 26.66 -6.11
N TRP A 180 5.31 26.31 -7.34
CA TRP A 180 5.24 24.91 -7.81
C TRP A 180 6.51 24.46 -8.53
N GLN A 181 7.51 25.34 -8.65
CA GLN A 181 8.88 25.05 -9.07
C GLN A 181 9.01 24.19 -10.34
N PRO A 182 8.57 24.68 -11.52
CA PRO A 182 8.81 24.00 -12.78
C PRO A 182 10.28 23.71 -13.00
N ASN A 183 10.58 22.54 -13.59
CA ASN A 183 11.95 22.08 -13.85
C ASN A 183 12.24 21.87 -15.33
N LEU A 184 11.31 22.23 -16.21
CA LEU A 184 11.46 22.26 -17.66
C LEU A 184 10.86 23.56 -18.21
N ARG A 185 11.52 24.15 -19.21
CA ARG A 185 11.04 25.35 -19.89
C ARG A 185 11.27 25.32 -21.40
N VAL A 186 10.42 26.00 -22.14
CA VAL A 186 10.58 26.26 -23.58
C VAL A 186 10.57 27.76 -23.80
N PRO A 187 11.74 28.42 -23.93
CA PRO A 187 11.83 29.86 -24.15
C PRO A 187 11.24 30.25 -25.51
N LEU A 188 10.35 31.24 -25.52
CA LEU A 188 9.69 31.76 -26.71
C LEU A 188 10.43 33.02 -27.20
N ARG A 189 11.63 32.80 -27.75
CA ARG A 189 12.55 33.88 -28.09
C ARG A 189 11.96 34.81 -29.15
N GLY A 190 12.07 36.12 -28.91
CA GLY A 190 11.56 37.15 -29.83
C GLY A 190 10.06 37.41 -29.74
N MET A 191 9.30 36.71 -28.88
CA MET A 191 7.85 36.90 -28.70
C MET A 191 7.49 37.73 -27.45
N LYS A 192 8.15 38.86 -27.21
CA LYS A 192 7.94 39.67 -25.99
C LYS A 192 6.50 40.19 -25.83
N GLU A 193 5.83 40.51 -26.94
CA GLU A 193 4.44 40.95 -26.95
C GLU A 193 3.54 39.82 -27.46
N LEU A 194 3.15 38.93 -26.54
CA LEU A 194 2.20 37.85 -26.80
C LEU A 194 0.77 38.33 -26.54
N ASN A 195 -0.10 38.16 -27.54
CA ASN A 195 -1.54 38.41 -27.46
C ASN A 195 -2.34 37.30 -28.14
N GLY A 196 -3.63 37.19 -27.79
CA GLY A 196 -4.52 36.18 -28.37
C GLY A 196 -4.31 34.79 -27.77
N HIS A 197 -4.04 33.81 -28.65
CA HIS A 197 -3.86 32.42 -28.27
C HIS A 197 -2.50 31.90 -28.73
N LEU A 198 -2.02 30.88 -28.03
CA LEU A 198 -0.79 30.16 -28.35
C LEU A 198 -1.08 28.66 -28.40
N GLU A 199 -0.72 28.01 -29.49
CA GLU A 199 -0.81 26.56 -29.65
C GLU A 199 0.54 25.92 -29.32
N PHE A 200 0.50 24.78 -28.62
CA PHE A 200 1.68 23.97 -28.35
C PHE A 200 1.41 22.49 -28.66
N ALA A 201 2.47 21.81 -29.08
CA ALA A 201 2.55 20.36 -29.13
C ALA A 201 3.93 19.93 -28.61
N ILE A 202 3.93 18.96 -27.69
CA ILE A 202 5.13 18.42 -27.05
C ILE A 202 5.05 16.90 -27.13
N ASP A 203 6.01 16.27 -27.79
CA ASP A 203 6.25 14.83 -27.64
C ASP A 203 7.36 14.62 -26.62
N ILE A 204 7.08 13.80 -25.61
CA ILE A 204 8.01 13.51 -24.52
C ILE A 204 7.92 12.03 -24.13
N ASP A 205 9.08 11.39 -24.11
CA ASP A 205 9.22 10.03 -23.61
C ASP A 205 9.71 10.08 -22.15
N LEU A 206 8.96 9.44 -21.24
CA LEU A 206 9.27 9.42 -19.81
C LEU A 206 9.43 7.98 -19.29
N ALA A 207 10.61 7.66 -18.81
CA ALA A 207 10.87 6.54 -17.93
C ALA A 207 10.36 6.85 -16.51
N GLY A 208 9.68 5.87 -15.91
CA GLY A 208 9.20 5.98 -14.53
C GLY A 208 9.01 4.62 -13.86
N THR A 209 8.77 4.65 -12.56
CA THR A 209 8.58 3.45 -11.73
C THR A 209 7.18 3.45 -11.10
N GLU A 210 6.48 2.31 -11.20
CA GLU A 210 5.20 1.97 -10.56
C GLU A 210 3.97 2.88 -10.78
N GLN A 211 4.12 4.17 -11.06
CA GLN A 211 3.03 5.13 -11.11
C GLN A 211 3.33 6.27 -12.10
N LEU A 212 2.30 6.68 -12.84
CA LEU A 212 2.26 7.90 -13.64
C LEU A 212 1.08 8.76 -13.18
N SER A 213 1.34 10.04 -12.96
CA SER A 213 0.33 11.03 -12.60
C SER A 213 0.35 12.22 -13.55
N VAL A 214 -0.82 12.80 -13.83
CA VAL A 214 -0.97 13.98 -14.69
C VAL A 214 -1.85 15.01 -13.98
N ALA A 215 -1.40 16.26 -13.91
CA ALA A 215 -2.17 17.36 -13.35
C ALA A 215 -3.12 17.98 -14.41
N PRO A 216 -4.42 18.14 -14.12
CA PRO A 216 -5.37 18.79 -15.01
C PRO A 216 -5.24 20.32 -14.93
N VAL A 217 -4.24 20.89 -15.61
CA VAL A 217 -3.94 22.34 -15.52
C VAL A 217 -4.83 23.22 -16.40
N GLY A 218 -5.50 22.66 -17.41
CA GLY A 218 -6.31 23.42 -18.36
C GLY A 218 -7.77 23.64 -17.94
N ASP A 219 -8.50 24.46 -18.68
CA ASP A 219 -9.96 24.63 -18.48
C ASP A 219 -10.74 23.37 -18.84
N SER A 220 -10.29 22.70 -19.91
CA SER A 220 -10.70 21.37 -20.32
C SER A 220 -9.47 20.47 -20.45
N ASN A 221 -9.46 19.36 -19.71
CA ASN A 221 -8.37 18.40 -19.72
C ASN A 221 -8.89 17.05 -20.22
N HIS A 222 -8.33 16.58 -21.32
CA HIS A 222 -8.56 15.24 -21.84
C HIS A 222 -7.26 14.44 -21.68
N VAL A 223 -7.32 13.34 -20.94
CA VAL A 223 -6.16 12.46 -20.76
C VAL A 223 -6.53 11.05 -21.21
N GLU A 224 -5.79 10.49 -22.16
CA GLU A 224 -5.99 9.13 -22.67
C GLU A 224 -4.71 8.33 -22.50
N LEU A 225 -4.76 7.27 -21.69
CA LEU A 225 -3.62 6.41 -21.41
C LEU A 225 -3.93 4.97 -21.80
N SER A 226 -2.97 4.33 -22.48
CA SER A 226 -3.02 2.91 -22.80
C SER A 226 -1.79 2.18 -22.29
N SER A 227 -1.91 0.89 -22.00
CA SER A 227 -0.76 0.06 -21.61
C SER A 227 -1.02 -1.41 -21.89
N THR A 228 0.05 -2.21 -21.99
CA THR A 228 -0.03 -3.67 -21.98
C THR A 228 -0.18 -4.27 -20.58
N TRP A 229 -0.20 -3.43 -19.53
CA TRP A 229 -0.37 -3.88 -18.14
C TRP A 229 -1.80 -4.36 -17.87
N ARG A 230 -1.95 -5.57 -17.31
CA ARG A 230 -3.27 -6.23 -17.16
C ARG A 230 -4.05 -5.83 -15.91
N SER A 231 -3.41 -5.18 -14.95
CA SER A 231 -4.00 -4.92 -13.64
C SER A 231 -3.65 -3.52 -13.15
N PRO A 232 -4.11 -2.46 -13.86
CA PRO A 232 -3.90 -1.10 -13.39
C PRO A 232 -4.70 -0.83 -12.12
N LEU A 233 -4.14 -0.01 -11.25
CA LEU A 233 -4.87 0.62 -10.17
C LEU A 233 -5.10 2.09 -10.54
N PHE A 234 -6.36 2.46 -10.74
CA PHE A 234 -6.74 3.85 -10.94
C PHE A 234 -6.99 4.48 -9.57
N ALA A 235 -6.26 5.55 -9.28
CA ALA A 235 -6.29 6.21 -7.98
C ALA A 235 -6.28 7.74 -8.15
N GLY A 236 -6.14 8.45 -7.03
CA GLY A 236 -6.16 9.91 -7.00
C GLY A 236 -7.57 10.48 -6.87
N ARG A 237 -7.69 11.79 -7.13
CA ARG A 237 -8.94 12.53 -6.94
C ARG A 237 -9.97 12.26 -8.04
N PHE A 238 -9.49 11.82 -9.21
CA PHE A 238 -10.30 11.63 -10.40
C PHE A 238 -10.10 10.23 -10.97
N LEU A 239 -11.16 9.42 -10.93
CA LEU A 239 -11.21 8.13 -11.62
C LEU A 239 -11.49 8.36 -13.12
N PRO A 240 -11.03 7.45 -14.00
CA PRO A 240 -11.28 7.57 -15.44
C PRO A 240 -12.79 7.50 -15.73
N ARG A 241 -13.24 8.30 -16.70
CA ARG A 241 -14.62 8.31 -17.19
C ARG A 241 -14.92 7.02 -17.95
N THR A 242 -13.99 6.58 -18.79
CA THR A 242 -14.05 5.31 -19.50
C THR A 242 -12.80 4.49 -19.17
N ARG A 243 -12.99 3.19 -18.94
CA ARG A 243 -11.90 2.25 -18.73
C ARG A 243 -12.22 0.90 -19.34
N GLU A 244 -11.25 0.33 -20.03
CA GLU A 244 -11.26 -1.04 -20.51
C GLU A 244 -10.03 -1.74 -19.96
N VAL A 245 -10.21 -2.86 -19.26
CA VAL A 245 -9.12 -3.65 -18.69
C VAL A 245 -9.34 -5.10 -19.11
N GLY A 246 -8.32 -5.72 -19.70
CA GLY A 246 -8.38 -7.09 -20.19
C GLY A 246 -7.01 -7.76 -20.26
N GLU A 247 -6.95 -8.94 -20.89
CA GLU A 247 -5.72 -9.74 -20.96
C GLU A 247 -4.60 -9.09 -21.78
N ASN A 248 -4.95 -8.17 -22.69
CA ASN A 248 -3.99 -7.45 -23.53
C ASN A 248 -3.52 -6.13 -22.91
N GLY A 249 -4.07 -5.74 -21.75
CA GLY A 249 -3.70 -4.53 -21.04
C GLY A 249 -4.89 -3.66 -20.66
N PHE A 250 -4.70 -2.34 -20.64
CA PHE A 250 -5.75 -1.38 -20.36
C PHE A 250 -5.76 -0.17 -21.31
N SER A 251 -6.93 0.43 -21.44
CA SER A 251 -7.13 1.79 -21.96
C SER A 251 -8.02 2.56 -20.99
N ALA A 252 -7.69 3.81 -20.71
CA ALA A 252 -8.45 4.66 -19.80
C ALA A 252 -8.43 6.11 -20.28
N ALA A 253 -9.58 6.78 -20.17
CA ALA A 253 -9.72 8.19 -20.49
C ALA A 253 -10.34 8.99 -19.35
N TRP A 254 -9.82 10.19 -19.12
CA TRP A 254 -10.30 11.17 -18.17
C TRP A 254 -10.71 12.45 -18.90
N ASP A 255 -11.81 13.03 -18.46
CA ASP A 255 -12.24 14.38 -18.87
C ASP A 255 -12.48 15.20 -17.61
N VAL A 256 -11.58 16.15 -17.32
CA VAL A 256 -11.62 16.98 -16.11
C VAL A 256 -11.70 18.44 -16.52
N SER A 257 -12.75 19.13 -16.09
CA SER A 257 -12.89 20.58 -16.25
C SER A 257 -12.24 21.31 -15.08
N SER A 258 -11.69 22.52 -15.30
CA SER A 258 -11.22 23.42 -14.24
C SER A 258 -12.28 23.73 -13.18
N LEU A 259 -13.58 23.61 -13.51
CA LEU A 259 -14.67 23.75 -12.53
C LEU A 259 -14.72 22.61 -11.50
N ALA A 260 -14.11 21.46 -11.80
CA ALA A 260 -14.11 20.25 -10.96
C ALA A 260 -12.77 20.04 -10.21
N THR A 261 -11.74 20.84 -10.51
CA THR A 261 -10.40 20.72 -9.94
C THR A 261 -9.88 22.05 -9.39
N GLY A 262 -9.10 21.99 -8.31
CA GLY A 262 -8.44 23.16 -7.76
C GLY A 262 -7.08 23.49 -8.38
N THR A 263 -6.61 22.73 -9.38
CA THR A 263 -5.21 22.74 -9.84
C THR A 263 -4.65 24.12 -10.16
N GLN A 264 -5.37 24.94 -10.93
CA GLN A 264 -4.91 26.30 -11.27
C GLN A 264 -4.70 27.17 -10.01
N VAL A 265 -5.69 27.19 -9.10
CA VAL A 265 -5.63 27.92 -7.82
C VAL A 265 -4.55 27.36 -6.89
N GLN A 266 -4.34 26.04 -6.89
CA GLN A 266 -3.31 25.37 -6.09
C GLN A 266 -1.91 25.73 -6.57
N MET A 267 -1.69 25.84 -7.88
CA MET A 267 -0.41 26.23 -8.49
C MET A 267 -0.07 27.71 -8.26
N GLU A 268 -1.07 28.59 -8.21
CA GLU A 268 -0.89 30.02 -7.95
C GLU A 268 -0.79 30.37 -6.46
N SER A 269 -1.13 29.44 -5.54
CA SER A 269 -1.09 29.73 -4.12
C SER A 269 0.34 29.86 -3.60
N ASN A 270 0.56 30.75 -2.62
CA ASN A 270 1.85 30.91 -1.95
C ASN A 270 1.67 30.75 -0.42
N PRO A 271 2.19 29.67 0.21
CA PRO A 271 2.88 28.53 -0.42
C PRO A 271 1.94 27.68 -1.30
N VAL A 272 2.52 26.89 -2.20
CA VAL A 272 1.75 26.00 -3.09
C VAL A 272 1.04 24.93 -2.28
N LYS A 273 -0.24 24.73 -2.59
CA LYS A 273 -1.07 23.68 -2.01
C LYS A 273 -0.87 22.37 -2.79
N PRO A 274 -1.17 21.21 -2.18
CA PRO A 274 -1.14 19.93 -2.90
C PRO A 274 -1.99 20.01 -4.18
N ILE A 275 -1.37 19.74 -5.32
CA ILE A 275 -1.99 19.81 -6.64
C ILE A 275 -2.88 18.57 -6.86
N ASP A 276 -4.08 18.75 -7.39
CA ASP A 276 -4.94 17.62 -7.74
C ASP A 276 -4.35 16.84 -8.93
N LEU A 277 -4.37 15.51 -8.85
CA LEU A 277 -3.75 14.62 -9.85
C LEU A 277 -4.71 13.51 -10.30
N MET A 278 -4.62 13.16 -11.59
CA MET A 278 -5.09 11.89 -12.14
C MET A 278 -3.94 10.88 -12.05
N ASN A 279 -4.20 9.67 -11.58
CA ASN A 279 -3.15 8.69 -11.30
C ASN A 279 -3.51 7.32 -11.85
N VAL A 280 -2.55 6.71 -12.54
CA VAL A 280 -2.53 5.29 -12.84
C VAL A 280 -1.30 4.64 -12.21
N SER A 281 -1.52 3.60 -11.43
CA SER A 281 -0.48 2.77 -10.85
C SER A 281 -0.43 1.40 -11.53
N LEU A 282 0.79 0.95 -11.80
CA LEU A 282 1.16 -0.34 -12.37
C LEU A 282 1.59 -1.32 -11.26
N LEU A 283 1.23 -1.05 -10.00
CA LEU A 283 1.43 -1.97 -8.90
C LEU A 283 0.61 -3.25 -9.11
N THR A 284 1.19 -4.40 -8.80
CA THR A 284 0.46 -5.65 -8.76
C THR A 284 -0.53 -5.65 -7.58
N PRO A 285 -1.83 -5.92 -7.81
CA PRO A 285 -2.85 -5.90 -6.75
C PRO A 285 -2.58 -6.88 -5.60
N ILE A 286 -1.82 -7.95 -5.87
CA ILE A 286 -1.55 -9.04 -4.93
C ILE A 286 -0.07 -9.02 -4.57
N ASP A 287 0.27 -8.37 -3.47
CA ASP A 287 1.61 -8.45 -2.89
C ASP A 287 1.70 -9.69 -1.97
N PRO A 288 2.54 -10.70 -2.30
CA PRO A 288 2.67 -11.91 -1.49
C PRO A 288 3.12 -11.61 -0.06
N TYR A 289 3.87 -10.54 0.18
CA TYR A 289 4.31 -10.14 1.50
C TYR A 289 3.16 -9.54 2.33
N LYS A 290 2.26 -8.74 1.72
CA LYS A 290 1.08 -8.22 2.42
C LYS A 290 0.12 -9.34 2.81
N LEU A 291 -0.11 -10.30 1.91
CA LEU A 291 -0.92 -11.47 2.23
C LEU A 291 -0.28 -12.36 3.30
N SER A 292 1.04 -12.50 3.31
CA SER A 292 1.76 -13.26 4.32
C SER A 292 1.78 -12.58 5.70
N ASP A 293 1.88 -11.25 5.75
CA ASP A 293 1.72 -10.46 6.98
C ASP A 293 0.30 -10.66 7.57
N ARG A 294 -0.73 -10.55 6.73
CA ARG A 294 -2.12 -10.85 7.14
C ARG A 294 -2.27 -12.29 7.63
N ALA A 295 -1.68 -13.26 6.92
CA ALA A 295 -1.74 -14.67 7.30
C ALA A 295 -1.11 -14.91 8.68
N THR A 296 0.04 -14.30 8.95
CA THR A 296 0.76 -14.46 10.22
C THR A 296 0.00 -13.80 11.38
N LYS A 297 -0.67 -12.66 11.15
CA LYS A 297 -1.59 -12.05 12.13
C LYS A 297 -2.76 -12.96 12.47
N TYR A 298 -3.34 -13.63 11.46
CA TYR A 298 -4.34 -14.68 11.69
C TYR A 298 -3.75 -15.96 12.29
N GLY A 299 -2.42 -16.11 12.31
CA GLY A 299 -1.70 -17.22 12.95
C GLY A 299 -1.98 -17.38 14.44
N ILE A 300 -2.34 -16.30 15.13
CA ILE A 300 -2.80 -16.38 16.53
C ILE A 300 -4.02 -17.30 16.65
N LEU A 301 -4.94 -17.25 15.68
CA LEU A 301 -6.11 -18.09 15.64
C LEU A 301 -5.73 -19.57 15.46
N PHE A 302 -4.72 -19.86 14.64
CA PHE A 302 -4.20 -21.22 14.50
C PHE A 302 -3.72 -21.78 15.83
N VAL A 303 -2.92 -21.02 16.56
CA VAL A 303 -2.36 -21.48 17.84
C VAL A 303 -3.47 -21.66 18.87
N VAL A 304 -4.32 -20.65 19.07
CA VAL A 304 -5.37 -20.68 20.09
C VAL A 304 -6.39 -21.78 19.82
N LEU A 305 -6.87 -21.93 18.58
CA LEU A 305 -7.87 -22.94 18.26
C LEU A 305 -7.30 -24.35 18.25
N THR A 306 -6.07 -24.54 17.78
CA THR A 306 -5.44 -25.85 17.76
C THR A 306 -5.15 -26.31 19.18
N PHE A 307 -4.51 -25.48 20.02
CA PHE A 307 -4.20 -25.84 21.39
C PHE A 307 -5.45 -25.91 22.28
N GLY A 308 -6.44 -25.05 22.06
CA GLY A 308 -7.75 -25.16 22.68
C GLY A 308 -8.45 -26.47 22.32
N GLY A 309 -8.41 -26.87 21.04
CA GLY A 309 -8.91 -28.16 20.57
C GLY A 309 -8.22 -29.36 21.24
N PHE A 310 -6.89 -29.32 21.34
CA PHE A 310 -6.12 -30.33 22.08
C PHE A 310 -6.51 -30.40 23.55
N PHE A 311 -6.60 -29.25 24.21
CA PHE A 311 -6.98 -29.18 25.62
C PHE A 311 -8.37 -29.75 25.86
N LEU A 312 -9.37 -29.37 25.04
CA LEU A 312 -10.73 -29.90 25.12
C LEU A 312 -10.75 -31.41 24.88
N PHE A 313 -10.01 -31.89 23.89
CA PHE A 313 -9.93 -33.32 23.58
C PHE A 313 -9.30 -34.12 24.73
N GLU A 314 -8.20 -33.62 25.27
CA GLU A 314 -7.50 -34.19 26.41
C GLU A 314 -8.38 -34.25 27.67
N MET A 315 -9.18 -33.21 27.92
CA MET A 315 -10.16 -33.21 29.02
C MET A 315 -11.30 -34.19 28.82
N MET A 316 -11.79 -34.36 27.59
CA MET A 316 -12.92 -35.25 27.30
C MET A 316 -12.54 -36.74 27.22
N LYS A 317 -11.29 -37.04 26.87
CA LYS A 317 -10.85 -38.42 26.58
C LYS A 317 -9.80 -38.96 27.55
N GLU A 318 -9.36 -38.15 28.52
CA GLU A 318 -8.40 -38.53 29.56
C GLU A 318 -7.07 -39.10 29.00
N LEU A 319 -6.71 -38.78 27.75
CA LEU A 319 -5.41 -39.13 27.19
C LEU A 319 -4.39 -38.05 27.57
N PRO A 320 -3.40 -38.33 28.44
CA PRO A 320 -2.40 -37.35 28.79
C PRO A 320 -1.50 -37.06 27.58
N ILE A 321 -1.51 -35.81 27.13
CA ILE A 321 -0.66 -35.29 26.06
C ILE A 321 0.53 -34.62 26.72
N HIS A 322 1.74 -35.02 26.32
CA HIS A 322 2.96 -34.47 26.90
C HIS A 322 3.21 -33.04 26.38
N PRO A 323 3.71 -32.09 27.20
CA PRO A 323 3.96 -30.71 26.77
C PRO A 323 4.84 -30.57 25.51
N VAL A 324 5.83 -31.46 25.34
CA VAL A 324 6.68 -31.51 24.13
C VAL A 324 5.84 -31.75 22.87
N GLN A 325 4.73 -32.48 22.96
CA GLN A 325 3.86 -32.73 21.81
C GLN A 325 3.10 -31.47 21.40
N TYR A 326 2.64 -30.66 22.37
CA TYR A 326 2.09 -29.33 22.10
C TYR A 326 3.13 -28.43 21.42
N LEU A 327 4.38 -28.47 21.89
CA LEU A 327 5.46 -27.68 21.31
C LEU A 327 5.77 -28.10 19.87
N LEU A 328 5.86 -29.41 19.59
CA LEU A 328 6.09 -29.93 18.23
C LEU A 328 4.96 -29.56 17.26
N VAL A 329 3.70 -29.68 17.69
CA VAL A 329 2.55 -29.22 16.90
C VAL A 329 2.64 -27.72 16.64
N GLY A 330 2.95 -26.95 17.68
CA GLY A 330 3.14 -25.51 17.59
C GLY A 330 4.23 -25.10 16.60
N PHE A 331 5.36 -25.79 16.60
CA PHE A 331 6.41 -25.57 15.60
C PHE A 331 5.94 -25.93 14.19
N GLY A 332 5.14 -26.98 14.02
CA GLY A 332 4.49 -27.28 12.75
C GLY A 332 3.65 -26.11 12.25
N LEU A 333 2.81 -25.53 13.11
CA LEU A 333 2.02 -24.34 12.78
C LEU A 333 2.89 -23.13 12.45
N ALA A 334 4.01 -22.92 13.14
CA ALA A 334 4.93 -21.82 12.84
C ALA A 334 5.65 -22.01 11.49
N ILE A 335 6.10 -23.23 11.19
CA ILE A 335 6.78 -23.60 9.94
C ILE A 335 5.87 -23.38 8.73
N PHE A 336 4.56 -23.57 8.86
CA PHE A 336 3.62 -23.25 7.79
C PHE A 336 3.80 -21.83 7.26
N PHE A 337 3.97 -20.83 8.13
CA PHE A 337 4.13 -19.44 7.70
C PHE A 337 5.47 -19.19 7.00
N LEU A 338 6.53 -19.87 7.44
CA LEU A 338 7.83 -19.82 6.75
C LEU A 338 7.75 -20.44 5.34
N LEU A 339 7.09 -21.59 5.21
CA LEU A 339 6.86 -22.23 3.92
C LEU A 339 5.98 -21.37 3.00
N LEU A 340 4.93 -20.76 3.56
CA LEU A 340 4.03 -19.89 2.81
C LEU A 340 4.79 -18.71 2.20
N VAL A 341 5.59 -18.00 3.00
CA VAL A 341 6.43 -16.88 2.53
C VAL A 341 7.41 -17.37 1.48
N SER A 342 8.19 -18.41 1.78
CA SER A 342 9.24 -18.90 0.87
C SER A 342 8.68 -19.38 -0.48
N PHE A 343 7.55 -20.08 -0.51
CA PHE A 343 6.94 -20.49 -1.77
C PHE A 343 6.31 -19.31 -2.51
N SER A 344 5.71 -18.34 -1.80
CA SER A 344 5.08 -17.17 -2.43
C SER A 344 6.04 -16.25 -3.18
N GLU A 345 7.35 -16.35 -2.90
CA GLU A 345 8.40 -15.66 -3.66
C GLU A 345 8.66 -16.28 -5.04
N HIS A 346 8.27 -17.55 -5.25
CA HIS A 346 8.59 -18.30 -6.47
C HIS A 346 7.35 -18.72 -7.28
N MET A 347 6.17 -18.73 -6.68
CA MET A 347 4.92 -19.13 -7.35
C MET A 347 3.73 -18.33 -6.85
N ALA A 348 2.61 -18.39 -7.58
CA ALA A 348 1.38 -17.69 -7.22
C ALA A 348 0.95 -18.00 -5.77
N PHE A 349 0.45 -16.99 -5.06
CA PHE A 349 0.11 -17.09 -3.64
C PHE A 349 -0.86 -18.25 -3.33
N ALA A 350 -1.89 -18.44 -4.17
CA ALA A 350 -2.86 -19.52 -4.00
C ALA A 350 -2.22 -20.91 -4.02
N LEU A 351 -1.28 -21.14 -4.94
CA LEU A 351 -0.55 -22.41 -5.05
C LEU A 351 0.41 -22.60 -3.88
N SER A 352 1.10 -21.53 -3.49
CA SER A 352 1.97 -21.51 -2.30
C SER A 352 1.22 -21.89 -1.04
N TYR A 353 0.03 -21.31 -0.83
CA TYR A 353 -0.83 -21.60 0.30
C TYR A 353 -1.30 -23.05 0.30
N LEU A 354 -1.73 -23.56 -0.86
CA LEU A 354 -2.20 -24.94 -1.00
C LEU A 354 -1.09 -25.93 -0.65
N ILE A 355 0.12 -25.75 -1.19
CA ILE A 355 1.25 -26.67 -0.96
C ILE A 355 1.71 -26.59 0.50
N ALA A 356 1.88 -25.38 1.05
CA ALA A 356 2.31 -25.20 2.44
C ALA A 356 1.28 -25.76 3.44
N SER A 357 -0.01 -25.50 3.21
CA SER A 357 -1.09 -26.03 4.06
C SER A 357 -1.21 -27.55 3.94
N ALA A 358 -1.16 -28.13 2.73
CA ALA A 358 -1.20 -29.58 2.53
C ALA A 358 -0.02 -30.29 3.23
N ALA A 359 1.19 -29.76 3.10
CA ALA A 359 2.37 -30.30 3.77
C ALA A 359 2.23 -30.26 5.31
N CYS A 360 1.79 -29.13 5.85
CA CYS A 360 1.63 -28.96 7.31
C CYS A 360 0.48 -29.81 7.86
N ILE A 361 -0.69 -29.80 7.22
CA ILE A 361 -1.85 -30.62 7.60
C ILE A 361 -1.48 -32.10 7.53
N GLY A 362 -0.80 -32.55 6.46
CA GLY A 362 -0.36 -33.93 6.32
C GLY A 362 0.58 -34.37 7.44
N LEU A 363 1.60 -33.56 7.73
CA LEU A 363 2.55 -33.81 8.82
C LEU A 363 1.86 -33.89 10.18
N LEU A 364 1.00 -32.92 10.51
CA LEU A 364 0.28 -32.88 11.78
C LEU A 364 -0.72 -34.03 11.89
N THR A 365 -1.48 -34.34 10.84
CA THR A 365 -2.43 -35.45 10.82
C THR A 365 -1.72 -36.77 11.09
N PHE A 366 -0.60 -37.02 10.38
CA PHE A 366 0.22 -38.21 10.55
C PHE A 366 0.74 -38.33 12.00
N TYR A 367 1.36 -37.28 12.52
CA TYR A 367 1.91 -37.27 13.89
C TYR A 367 0.81 -37.53 14.94
N LEU A 368 -0.35 -36.92 14.78
CA LEU A 368 -1.45 -37.01 15.73
C LEU A 368 -2.18 -38.33 15.72
N SER A 369 -2.19 -39.06 14.59
CA SER A 369 -2.68 -40.44 14.56
C SER A 369 -1.93 -41.33 15.57
N TYR A 370 -0.62 -41.11 15.76
CA TYR A 370 0.18 -41.85 16.73
C TYR A 370 0.02 -41.33 18.15
N VAL A 371 0.03 -40.00 18.35
CA VAL A 371 -0.14 -39.38 19.67
C VAL A 371 -1.50 -39.75 20.29
N LEU A 372 -2.56 -39.74 19.48
CA LEU A 372 -3.92 -40.08 19.91
C LEU A 372 -4.22 -41.59 19.91
N ARG A 373 -3.22 -42.40 19.53
CA ARG A 373 -3.29 -43.87 19.39
C ARG A 373 -4.45 -44.35 18.51
N SER A 374 -4.83 -43.56 17.51
CA SER A 374 -5.97 -43.85 16.63
C SER A 374 -5.91 -43.04 15.34
N VAL A 375 -5.93 -43.73 14.21
CA VAL A 375 -5.97 -43.12 12.87
C VAL A 375 -7.24 -42.29 12.70
N THR A 376 -8.40 -42.80 13.15
CA THR A 376 -9.69 -42.10 13.04
C THR A 376 -9.68 -40.75 13.77
N ARG A 377 -9.05 -40.69 14.95
CA ARG A 377 -8.90 -39.44 15.71
C ARG A 377 -7.93 -38.47 15.05
N GLY A 378 -6.81 -38.98 14.53
CA GLY A 378 -5.85 -38.18 13.77
C GLY A 378 -6.48 -37.57 12.52
N VAL A 379 -7.21 -38.36 11.73
CA VAL A 379 -7.95 -37.88 10.54
C VAL A 379 -9.01 -36.84 10.92
N GLY A 380 -9.74 -37.05 12.03
CA GLY A 380 -10.69 -36.06 12.53
C GLY A 380 -10.01 -34.71 12.86
N PHE A 381 -8.81 -34.75 13.45
CA PHE A 381 -8.02 -33.55 13.70
C PHE A 381 -7.50 -32.91 12.40
N GLY A 382 -7.05 -33.71 11.44
CA GLY A 382 -6.66 -33.25 10.11
C GLY A 382 -7.80 -32.55 9.37
N ALA A 383 -9.03 -33.06 9.47
CA ALA A 383 -10.22 -32.44 8.91
C ALA A 383 -10.52 -31.08 9.58
N MET A 384 -10.38 -31.00 10.90
CA MET A 384 -10.50 -29.73 11.65
C MET A 384 -9.45 -28.71 11.20
N LEU A 385 -8.19 -29.12 11.07
CA LEU A 385 -7.13 -28.25 10.55
C LEU A 385 -7.44 -27.81 9.11
N THR A 386 -7.87 -28.72 8.25
CA THR A 386 -8.24 -28.39 6.86
C THR A 386 -9.33 -27.32 6.81
N ALA A 387 -10.39 -27.46 7.62
CA ALA A 387 -11.44 -26.46 7.72
C ALA A 387 -10.90 -25.10 8.22
N LEU A 388 -9.98 -25.12 9.19
CA LEU A 388 -9.33 -23.92 9.72
C LEU A 388 -8.48 -23.21 8.66
N TYR A 389 -7.61 -23.94 7.95
CA TYR A 389 -6.81 -23.40 6.84
C TYR A 389 -7.71 -22.86 5.71
N ALA A 390 -8.76 -23.59 5.32
CA ALA A 390 -9.70 -23.12 4.30
C ALA A 390 -10.42 -21.82 4.73
N ALA A 391 -10.86 -21.73 5.98
CA ALA A 391 -11.50 -20.53 6.50
C ALA A 391 -10.55 -19.33 6.48
N VAL A 392 -9.28 -19.52 6.87
CA VAL A 392 -8.27 -18.45 6.83
C VAL A 392 -7.92 -18.06 5.40
N TYR A 393 -7.85 -18.99 4.46
CA TYR A 393 -7.69 -18.65 3.05
C TYR A 393 -8.83 -17.75 2.55
N GLY A 394 -10.08 -18.05 2.93
CA GLY A 394 -11.23 -17.19 2.67
C GLY A 394 -11.10 -15.79 3.29
N LEU A 395 -10.53 -15.68 4.49
CA LEU A 395 -10.22 -14.39 5.12
C LEU A 395 -9.14 -13.61 4.38
N LEU A 396 -8.13 -14.30 3.85
CA LEU A 396 -7.02 -13.66 3.15
C LEU A 396 -7.46 -13.04 1.83
N ILE A 397 -8.27 -13.75 1.05
CA ILE A 397 -8.72 -13.29 -0.27
C ILE A 397 -9.77 -12.17 -0.18
N SER A 398 -10.50 -12.09 0.94
CA SER A 398 -11.53 -11.08 1.17
C SER A 398 -10.95 -9.89 1.95
N GLU A 399 -10.31 -8.96 1.24
CA GLU A 399 -9.75 -7.75 1.84
C GLU A 399 -10.84 -6.86 2.46
N ASP A 400 -11.93 -6.60 1.72
CA ASP A 400 -13.00 -5.70 2.14
C ASP A 400 -13.92 -6.28 3.23
N ASN A 401 -14.06 -7.62 3.31
CA ASN A 401 -14.96 -8.27 4.28
C ASN A 401 -14.23 -9.05 5.37
N ALA A 402 -12.94 -8.81 5.58
CA ALA A 402 -12.12 -9.53 6.54
C ALA A 402 -12.72 -9.51 7.97
N LEU A 403 -13.25 -8.37 8.41
CA LEU A 403 -13.85 -8.21 9.74
C LEU A 403 -15.14 -9.02 9.90
N ILE A 404 -16.01 -9.00 8.88
CA ILE A 404 -17.28 -9.73 8.88
C ILE A 404 -17.01 -11.23 8.90
N LEU A 405 -16.19 -11.71 7.97
CA LEU A 405 -15.89 -13.14 7.87
C LEU A 405 -15.14 -13.63 9.12
N GLY A 406 -14.25 -12.81 9.68
CA GLY A 406 -13.47 -13.16 10.87
C GLY A 406 -14.34 -13.24 12.13
N SER A 407 -15.24 -12.28 12.33
CA SER A 407 -16.17 -12.29 13.47
C SER A 407 -17.18 -13.44 13.39
N LEU A 408 -17.72 -13.74 12.20
CA LEU A 408 -18.59 -14.92 11.99
C LEU A 408 -17.85 -16.23 12.25
N MET A 409 -16.60 -16.34 11.80
CA MET A 409 -15.77 -17.52 12.08
C MET A 409 -15.54 -17.70 13.59
N LEU A 410 -15.14 -16.64 14.30
CA LEU A 410 -14.95 -16.67 15.75
C LEU A 410 -16.25 -17.03 16.49
N PHE A 411 -17.38 -16.48 16.06
CA PHE A 411 -18.69 -16.81 16.61
C PHE A 411 -19.05 -18.28 16.41
N ALA A 412 -18.86 -18.81 15.18
CA ALA A 412 -19.11 -20.22 14.88
C ALA A 412 -18.23 -21.15 15.71
N VAL A 413 -16.95 -20.81 15.87
CA VAL A 413 -16.01 -21.57 16.70
C VAL A 413 -16.44 -21.55 18.17
N LEU A 414 -16.81 -20.37 18.70
CA LEU A 414 -17.32 -20.26 20.06
C LEU A 414 -18.59 -21.10 20.27
N ALA A 415 -19.52 -21.06 19.31
CA ALA A 415 -20.74 -21.88 19.34
C ALA A 415 -20.41 -23.38 19.37
N VAL A 416 -19.46 -23.84 18.56
CA VAL A 416 -19.00 -25.24 18.59
C VAL A 416 -18.40 -25.60 19.95
N VAL A 417 -17.53 -24.75 20.49
CA VAL A 417 -16.94 -24.96 21.83
C VAL A 417 -18.02 -25.07 22.90
N MET A 418 -19.02 -24.18 22.90
CA MET A 418 -20.16 -24.24 23.83
C MET A 418 -20.95 -25.55 23.70
N VAL A 419 -21.24 -26.00 22.47
CA VAL A 419 -21.99 -27.24 22.22
C VAL A 419 -21.20 -28.48 22.65
N VAL A 420 -19.90 -28.53 22.37
CA VAL A 420 -19.03 -29.66 22.73
C VAL A 420 -18.82 -29.73 24.25
N THR A 421 -18.67 -28.58 24.91
CA THR A 421 -18.43 -28.51 26.36
C THR A 421 -19.69 -28.60 27.22
N ARG A 422 -20.90 -28.61 26.63
CA ARG A 422 -22.17 -28.63 27.38
C ARG A 422 -22.34 -29.80 28.36
N LYS A 423 -21.63 -30.90 28.14
CA LYS A 423 -21.66 -32.11 29.01
C LYS A 423 -20.40 -32.26 29.87
N VAL A 424 -19.48 -31.29 29.84
CA VAL A 424 -18.27 -31.29 30.65
C VAL A 424 -18.63 -30.84 32.05
N ASP A 425 -18.35 -31.70 33.03
CA ASP A 425 -18.56 -31.39 34.45
C ASP A 425 -17.34 -30.65 35.00
N TRP A 426 -17.42 -29.32 35.00
CA TRP A 426 -16.33 -28.44 35.44
C TRP A 426 -16.01 -28.56 36.94
N TYR A 427 -16.90 -29.18 37.75
CA TYR A 427 -16.80 -29.21 39.22
C TYR A 427 -16.35 -30.56 39.79
N LYS A 428 -16.44 -31.67 39.03
CA LYS A 428 -15.97 -33.01 39.47
C LYS A 428 -14.49 -33.05 39.91
N GLY A 429 -13.63 -32.20 39.36
CA GLY A 429 -12.23 -32.10 39.78
C GLY A 429 -11.99 -31.44 41.14
N GLY A 430 -13.02 -30.81 41.75
CA GLY A 430 -12.93 -30.14 43.05
C GLY A 430 -13.57 -30.90 44.22
N SER A 431 -14.53 -31.79 43.96
CA SER A 431 -15.32 -32.49 44.99
C SER A 431 -14.57 -33.67 45.65
N ASP A 432 -13.64 -34.31 44.96
CA ASP A 432 -12.86 -35.44 45.51
C ASP A 432 -11.89 -35.04 46.63
N LEU A 433 -11.39 -33.80 46.63
CA LEU A 433 -10.54 -33.26 47.71
C LEU A 433 -11.34 -32.90 48.97
N MET A 434 -12.59 -32.48 48.80
CA MET A 434 -13.45 -32.12 49.94
C MET A 434 -13.92 -33.37 50.70
N LYS A 435 -14.10 -34.50 50.01
CA LYS A 435 -14.33 -35.81 50.65
C LYS A 435 -13.10 -36.34 51.38
N ALA A 436 -11.89 -36.12 50.84
CA ALA A 436 -10.65 -36.51 51.51
C ALA A 436 -10.35 -35.66 52.77
N ALA A 437 -10.77 -34.40 52.79
CA ALA A 437 -10.58 -33.51 53.94
C ALA A 437 -11.62 -33.70 55.07
N VAL A 438 -12.75 -34.36 54.79
CA VAL A 438 -13.85 -34.59 55.75
C VAL A 438 -13.91 -36.04 56.26
N ALA A 439 -13.00 -36.92 55.80
CA ALA A 439 -12.91 -38.28 56.32
C ALA A 439 -12.54 -38.26 57.83
N PRO A 440 -13.34 -38.89 58.71
CA PRO A 440 -13.06 -38.87 60.15
C PRO A 440 -11.75 -39.62 60.46
N PRO A 441 -10.97 -39.17 61.45
CA PRO A 441 -9.71 -39.82 61.81
C PRO A 441 -9.94 -41.27 62.23
N PRO A 442 -8.99 -42.18 61.96
CA PRO A 442 -9.12 -43.58 62.32
C PRO A 442 -9.27 -43.75 63.85
N PRO A 443 -10.08 -44.71 64.32
CA PRO A 443 -10.32 -44.91 65.75
C PRO A 443 -9.02 -45.28 66.48
N ARG A 444 -8.82 -44.71 67.68
CA ARG A 444 -7.65 -44.98 68.52
C ARG A 444 -7.63 -46.45 68.94
N PRO A 445 -6.46 -47.11 68.96
CA PRO A 445 -6.35 -48.48 69.43
C PRO A 445 -6.69 -48.57 70.92
N THR A 446 -7.64 -49.45 71.24
CA THR A 446 -7.94 -49.88 72.60
C THR A 446 -6.72 -50.57 73.20
N GLN A 447 -6.10 -49.95 74.21
CA GLN A 447 -5.17 -50.66 75.10
C GLN A 447 -5.97 -51.66 75.93
N GLY A 448 -5.86 -52.94 75.57
CA GLY A 448 -6.33 -54.04 76.41
C GLY A 448 -5.48 -54.16 77.67
N LEU A 449 -6.14 -54.18 78.82
CA LEU A 449 -5.63 -54.69 80.08
C LEU A 449 -5.50 -56.23 80.01
N GLY A 450 -4.39 -56.76 80.52
CA GLY A 450 -4.12 -58.16 80.82
C GLY A 450 -2.60 -58.35 80.89
N LEU A 451 -1.95 -58.68 82.01
CA LEU A 451 -2.35 -59.27 83.29
C LEU A 451 -1.74 -58.50 84.47
#